data_AF-A0A2M7Z4L5-F1
#
_entry.id   AF-A0A2M7Z4L5-F1
#
_cell.length_a   1.000
_cell.length_b   1.000
_cell.length_c   1.000
_cell.angle_alpha   90.00
_cell.angle_beta   90.00
_cell.angle_gamma   90.00
#
_symmetry.space_group_name_H-M   'P 1'
#
loop_
_entity.id
_entity.type
_entity.pdbx_description
1 polymer ?
#
loop_
_entity_poly.entity_id
_entity_poly.type
_entity_poly.pdbx_seq_one_letter_code
_entity_poly.pdbx_strand_id
1 'polypeptide(L)' 'MTREQQKKIVREFKERWGEDFPLRSKYIEDFKIPHHMIAPELTREEFKKLWNELVEEIEKEDKKIQSKE' A
#
# COMPACT_ATOMS: atom_id res chain seq x y z
N MET A 1 -5.10 -12.49 6.12
CA MET A 1 -5.54 -11.79 4.89
C MET A 1 -4.65 -12.22 3.73
N THR A 2 -5.15 -12.35 2.49
CA THR A 2 -4.28 -12.74 1.35
C THR A 2 -3.52 -11.54 0.78
N ARG A 3 -2.35 -11.77 0.16
CA ARG A 3 -1.50 -10.71 -0.44
C ARG A 3 -2.28 -9.86 -1.45
N GLU A 4 -3.12 -10.49 -2.27
CA GLU A 4 -3.99 -9.78 -3.23
C GLU A 4 -5.00 -8.84 -2.56
N GLN A 5 -5.58 -9.23 -1.42
CA GLN A 5 -6.45 -8.35 -0.65
C GLN A 5 -5.67 -7.16 -0.07
N GLN A 6 -4.44 -7.36 0.41
CA GLN A 6 -3.60 -6.26 0.91
C GLN A 6 -3.31 -5.26 -0.23
N LYS A 7 -2.94 -5.77 -1.42
CA LYS A 7 -2.71 -4.95 -2.60
C LYS A 7 -3.96 -4.18 -3.02
N LYS A 8 -5.15 -4.80 -2.97
CA LYS A 8 -6.41 -4.14 -3.28
C LYS A 8 -6.65 -2.94 -2.36
N ILE A 9 -6.44 -3.11 -1.05
CA ILE A 9 -6.59 -2.04 -0.07
C ILE A 9 -5.60 -0.90 -0.35
N VAL A 10 -4.33 -1.20 -0.63
CA VAL A 10 -3.32 -0.19 -1.00
C VAL A 10 -3.73 0.56 -2.27
N ARG A 11 -4.30 -0.14 -3.29
CA ARG A 11 -4.84 0.50 -4.50
C ARG A 11 -6.01 1.43 -4.19
N GLU A 12 -6.94 1.04 -3.32
CA GLU A 12 -8.04 1.92 -2.89
C GLU A 12 -7.52 3.17 -2.17
N PHE A 13 -6.50 3.04 -1.32
CA PHE A 13 -5.85 4.21 -0.71
C PHE A 13 -5.10 5.07 -1.73
N LYS A 14 -4.45 4.45 -2.73
CA LYS A 14 -3.79 5.14 -3.84
C LYS A 14 -4.78 5.95 -4.66
N GLU A 15 -5.93 5.38 -5.01
CA GLU A 15 -7.00 6.08 -5.73
C GLU A 15 -7.61 7.21 -4.89
N ARG A 16 -7.88 6.94 -3.60
CA ARG A 16 -8.50 7.91 -2.69
C ARG A 16 -7.60 9.10 -2.37
N TRP A 17 -6.29 8.87 -2.25
CA TRP A 17 -5.32 9.92 -1.94
C TRP A 17 -4.74 10.57 -3.20
N GLY A 18 -4.81 9.91 -4.36
CA GLY A 18 -4.33 10.44 -5.63
C GLY A 18 -2.89 10.95 -5.52
N GLU A 19 -2.68 12.23 -5.80
CA GLU A 19 -1.38 12.89 -5.75
C GLU A 19 -0.77 12.98 -4.33
N ASP A 20 -1.61 12.97 -3.28
CA ASP A 20 -1.16 12.96 -1.89
C ASP A 20 -0.69 11.58 -1.41
N PHE A 21 -0.91 10.53 -2.20
CA PHE A 21 -0.54 9.16 -1.84
C PHE A 21 0.93 9.01 -1.40
N PRO A 22 1.96 9.47 -2.13
CA PRO A 22 3.35 9.36 -1.71
C PRO A 22 3.62 10.06 -0.38
N LEU A 23 3.00 11.22 -0.14
CA LEU A 23 3.14 11.95 1.12
C LEU A 23 2.51 11.17 2.27
N ARG A 24 1.28 10.67 2.10
CA ARG A 24 0.56 9.90 3.13
C ARG A 24 1.18 8.52 3.38
N SER A 25 1.67 7.88 2.33
CA SER A 25 2.41 6.60 2.38
C SER A 25 3.67 6.73 3.23
N LYS A 26 4.36 7.88 3.19
CA LYS A 26 5.54 8.15 4.03
C LYS A 26 5.23 8.10 5.54
N TYR A 27 4.02 8.51 5.91
CA TYR A 27 3.53 8.56 7.30
C TYR A 27 2.52 7.45 7.60
N ILE A 28 2.49 6.38 6.81
CA ILE A 28 1.48 5.31 6.91
C ILE A 28 1.40 4.67 8.31
N GLU A 29 2.53 4.65 9.02
CA GLU A 29 2.67 4.16 10.40
C GLU A 29 1.80 4.90 11.44
N ASP A 30 1.41 6.15 11.14
CA ASP A 30 0.52 6.96 11.97
C ASP A 30 -0.96 6.64 11.72
N PHE A 31 -1.26 6.06 10.55
CA PHE A 31 -2.62 5.72 10.16
C PHE A 31 -3.04 4.37 10.74
N LYS A 32 -3.85 4.40 11.80
CA LYS A 32 -4.40 3.20 12.46
C LYS A 32 -5.31 2.37 11.57
N ILE A 33 -6.04 3.00 10.64
CA ILE A 33 -7.01 2.34 9.75
C ILE A 33 -6.33 1.35 8.78
N PRO A 34 -5.42 1.78 7.88
CA PRO A 34 -4.75 0.87 6.95
C PRO A 34 -3.94 -0.19 7.69
N HIS A 35 -3.34 0.15 8.84
CA HIS A 35 -2.66 -0.83 9.69
C HIS A 35 -3.60 -1.93 10.17
N HIS A 36 -4.74 -1.56 10.75
CA HIS A 36 -5.71 -2.52 11.27
C HIS A 36 -6.39 -3.34 10.17
N MET A 37 -6.57 -2.76 8.98
CA MET A 37 -7.15 -3.46 7.83
C MET A 37 -6.18 -4.46 7.20
N ILE A 38 -4.89 -4.11 7.13
CA ILE A 38 -3.91 -4.92 6.39
C ILE A 38 -3.23 -5.98 7.26
N ALA A 39 -2.80 -5.58 8.44
CA ALA A 39 -2.01 -6.41 9.33
C ALA A 39 -2.06 -5.85 10.77
N PRO A 40 -3.18 -6.03 11.49
CA PRO A 40 -3.37 -5.49 12.84
C PRO A 40 -2.38 -6.06 13.87
N GLU A 41 -1.77 -7.20 13.56
CA GLU A 41 -0.79 -7.92 14.36
C GLU A 41 0.64 -7.38 14.23
N LEU A 42 0.92 -6.53 13.24
CA LEU A 42 2.25 -5.98 13.03
C LEU A 42 2.53 -4.78 13.93
N THR A 43 3.80 -4.47 14.14
CA THR A 43 4.20 -3.19 14.73
C THR A 43 4.16 -2.11 13.65
N ARG A 44 4.19 -0.84 14.06
CA ARG A 44 4.23 0.32 13.16
C ARG A 44 5.37 0.21 12.13
N GLU A 45 6.55 -0.20 12.58
CA GLU A 45 7.73 -0.36 11.73
C GLU A 45 7.58 -1.51 10.73
N GLU A 46 7.09 -2.66 11.19
CA GLU A 46 6.87 -3.82 10.33
C GLU A 46 5.75 -3.55 9.31
N PHE A 47 4.70 -2.86 9.72
CA PHE A 47 3.65 -2.43 8.82
C PHE A 47 4.16 -1.44 7.77
N LYS A 48 5.01 -0.48 8.15
CA LYS A 48 5.61 0.46 7.20
C LYS A 48 6.44 -0.27 6.14
N LYS A 49 7.21 -1.29 6.53
CA LYS A 49 7.95 -2.15 5.58
C LYS A 49 6.99 -2.89 4.65
N LEU A 50 6.00 -3.59 5.21
CA LEU A 50 5.00 -4.32 4.44
C LEU A 50 4.26 -3.41 3.45
N TRP A 51 3.88 -2.21 3.89
CA TRP A 51 3.22 -1.23 3.05
C TRP A 51 4.10 -0.80 1.87
N ASN A 52 5.37 -0.47 2.12
CA ASN A 52 6.31 -0.12 1.05
C ASN A 52 6.52 -1.28 0.07
N GLU A 53 6.63 -2.52 0.55
CA GLU A 53 6.71 -3.70 -0.32
C GLU A 53 5.46 -3.83 -1.21
N LEU A 54 4.26 -3.67 -0.63
CA LEU A 54 3.01 -3.74 -1.38
C LEU A 54 2.92 -2.63 -2.43
N VAL A 55 3.32 -1.41 -2.09
CA VAL A 55 3.37 -0.29 -3.03
C VAL A 55 4.33 -0.59 -4.18
N GLU A 56 5.55 -1.05 -3.88
CA GLU A 56 6.54 -1.37 -4.90
C GLU A 56 6.07 -2.50 -5.82
N GLU A 57 5.45 -3.55 -5.27
CA GLU A 57 4.86 -4.61 -6.08
C GLU A 57 3.77 -4.08 -7.02
N ILE A 58 2.86 -3.24 -6.50
CA ILE A 58 1.79 -2.64 -7.32
C ILE A 58 2.40 -1.79 -8.43
N GLU A 59 3.40 -0.95 -8.14
CA GLU A 59 4.06 -0.13 -9.15
C GLU A 59 4.80 -0.95 -10.21
N LYS A 60 5.43 -2.06 -9.81
CA LYS A 60 6.07 -3.01 -10.74
C LYS A 60 5.03 -3.67 -11.65
N GLU A 61 3.89 -4.08 -11.10
CA GLU A 61 2.78 -4.66 -11.88
C GLU A 61 2.18 -3.64 -12.85
N ASP A 62 1.95 -2.42 -12.39
CA ASP A 62 1.37 -1.32 -13.16
C ASP A 62 2.26 -0.93 -14.36
N LYS A 63 3.57 -0.75 -14.13
CA LYS A 63 4.55 -0.50 -15.19
C LYS A 63 4.60 -1.63 -16.23
N LYS A 64 4.40 -2.88 -15.81
CA LYS A 64 4.43 -4.04 -16.71
C LYS A 64 3.19 -4.11 -17.61
N ILE A 65 2.06 -3.57 -17.15
CA ILE A 65 0.83 -3.46 -17.92
C ILE A 65 0.94 -2.32 -18.96
N GLN A 66 1.56 -1.20 -18.59
CA GLN A 66 1.69 -0.03 -19.45
C GLN A 66 2.69 -0.20 -20.62
N SER A 67 3.68 -1.10 -20.50
CA SER A 67 4.64 -1.40 -21.58
C SER A 67 4.11 -2.33 -22.69
N LYS A 68 2.81 -2.61 -22.73
CA LYS A 68 2.16 -3.46 -23.75
C LYS A 68 1.22 -2.72 -24.71
N GLU A 69 1.16 -1.39 -24.62
CA GLU A 69 0.44 -0.52 -25.57
C GLU A 69 1.39 0.13 -26.57
#